data_AF-A0A7S2QT68-F1
#
_entry.id   AF-A0A7S2QT68-F1
#
_cell.length_a   1.000
_cell.length_b   1.000
_cell.length_c   1.000
_cell.angle_alpha   90.00
_cell.angle_beta   90.00
_cell.angle_gamma   90.00
#
_symmetry.space_group_name_H-M   'P 1'
#
loop_
_entity.id
_entity.type
_entity.pdbx_description
1 polymer ?
#
loop_
_entity_poly.entity_id
_entity_poly.type
_entity_poly.pdbx_seq_one_letter_code
_entity_poly.pdbx_strand_id
1 'polypeptide(L)'
;VPLTRNPDSKDYRKADSILEPFLHESPTDIKMSMTPPDLEGANFTNLENRAVGIGLETYEEANSGNNETVLKVHVDARDILGRTALHSAANIGDVSMGRLLLNHHADINARDHDGITPLYLAANESKESFVKMLLNREADYRIPRHDGWTPLHVSSAFSHLECVKLLLNAGANALSQDKY
;
A
#
# COMPACT_ATOMS: atom_id res chain seq x y z
N VAL A 1 -47.83 -38.46 15.58
CA VAL A 1 -47.62 -37.01 15.80
C VAL A 1 -46.28 -36.84 16.52
N PRO A 2 -45.20 -36.47 15.84
CA PRO A 2 -43.93 -36.16 16.49
C PRO A 2 -43.93 -34.70 16.97
N LEU A 3 -43.32 -34.48 18.13
CA LEU A 3 -43.28 -33.21 18.86
C LEU A 3 -42.35 -32.21 18.16
N THR A 4 -42.91 -31.05 17.81
CA THR A 4 -42.21 -29.86 17.36
C THR A 4 -41.35 -29.29 18.49
N ARG A 5 -40.02 -29.28 18.33
CA ARG A 5 -39.12 -28.49 19.17
C ARG A 5 -38.78 -27.18 18.47
N ASN A 6 -39.26 -26.10 19.08
CA ASN A 6 -39.08 -24.70 18.74
C ASN A 6 -37.72 -24.20 19.30
N PRO A 7 -36.86 -23.51 18.53
CA PRO A 7 -35.51 -23.14 18.97
C PRO A 7 -35.40 -21.77 19.69
N ASP A 8 -36.47 -21.27 20.33
CA ASP A 8 -36.51 -19.93 20.95
C ASP A 8 -36.68 -19.94 22.49
N SER A 9 -35.67 -20.37 23.24
CA SER A 9 -35.59 -20.02 24.67
C SER A 9 -34.18 -19.59 25.09
N LYS A 10 -33.99 -18.29 24.94
CA LYS A 10 -32.99 -17.37 25.50
C LYS A 10 -32.40 -17.79 26.86
N ASP A 11 -31.12 -18.13 26.87
CA ASP A 11 -30.21 -17.85 27.98
C ASP A 11 -29.27 -16.70 27.58
N TYR A 12 -29.82 -15.48 27.61
CA TYR A 12 -29.04 -14.25 27.50
C TYR A 12 -28.87 -13.64 28.89
N ARG A 13 -27.76 -13.98 29.56
CA ARG A 13 -27.20 -13.17 30.65
C ARG A 13 -25.67 -13.15 30.56
N LYS A 14 -25.15 -12.01 30.07
CA LYS A 14 -23.95 -11.23 30.47
C LYS A 14 -22.88 -11.98 31.27
N ALA A 15 -21.59 -11.85 31.04
CA ALA A 15 -20.78 -10.99 30.17
C ALA A 15 -19.35 -11.56 30.19
N ASP A 16 -18.62 -11.39 29.09
CA ASP A 16 -17.16 -11.18 28.96
C ASP A 16 -16.86 -11.30 27.46
N SER A 17 -16.91 -10.21 26.69
CA SER A 17 -15.78 -9.26 26.54
C SER A 17 -14.53 -9.92 25.95
N ILE A 18 -14.62 -10.65 24.84
CA ILE A 18 -13.49 -10.74 23.92
C ILE A 18 -14.04 -10.78 22.49
N LEU A 19 -13.85 -9.65 21.79
CA LEU A 19 -14.02 -9.55 20.35
C LEU A 19 -13.05 -10.54 19.71
N GLU A 20 -13.56 -11.61 19.08
CA GLU A 20 -12.83 -12.35 18.06
C GLU A 20 -12.62 -11.38 16.88
N PRO A 21 -11.40 -10.88 16.60
CA PRO A 21 -11.21 -10.06 15.42
C PRO A 21 -11.15 -11.01 14.23
N PHE A 22 -12.09 -10.84 13.31
CA PHE A 22 -12.06 -11.41 11.97
C PHE A 22 -10.70 -11.11 11.29
N LEU A 23 -9.75 -12.02 11.40
CA LEU A 23 -8.55 -12.08 10.57
C LEU A 23 -8.95 -12.67 9.22
N HIS A 24 -9.53 -11.82 8.35
CA HIS A 24 -9.56 -12.13 6.94
C HIS A 24 -8.13 -11.91 6.40
N GLU A 25 -7.41 -12.97 6.07
CA GLU A 25 -6.13 -12.85 5.34
C GLU A 25 -6.38 -12.05 4.05
N SER A 26 -5.80 -10.86 3.97
CA SER A 26 -5.88 -10.00 2.79
C SER A 26 -4.84 -10.52 1.78
N PRO A 27 -5.15 -10.53 0.46
CA PRO A 27 -4.19 -10.93 -0.57
C PRO A 27 -2.86 -10.15 -0.59
N THR A 28 -2.79 -9.03 0.13
CA THR A 28 -1.64 -8.12 0.24
C THR A 28 -0.66 -8.47 1.37
N ASP A 29 -0.94 -9.52 2.13
CA ASP A 29 -0.18 -9.88 3.32
C ASP A 29 1.02 -10.77 2.98
N ILE A 30 2.24 -10.30 3.24
CA ILE A 30 3.48 -11.09 3.06
C ILE A 30 3.84 -11.74 4.39
N LYS A 31 3.93 -13.09 4.42
CA LYS A 31 4.46 -13.84 5.57
C LYS A 31 5.99 -13.97 5.43
N MET A 32 6.75 -13.44 6.38
CA MET A 32 8.18 -13.72 6.52
C MET A 32 8.42 -14.55 7.79
N SER A 33 8.99 -15.74 7.63
CA SER A 33 9.44 -16.60 8.73
C SER A 33 10.81 -16.15 9.21
N MET A 34 10.95 -15.80 10.49
CA MET A 34 12.25 -15.48 11.09
C MET A 34 12.48 -16.33 12.34
N THR A 35 13.73 -16.74 12.55
CA THR A 35 14.11 -17.53 13.72
C THR A 35 14.46 -16.60 14.91
N PRO A 36 14.33 -17.04 16.17
CA PRO A 36 14.59 -16.20 17.35
C PRO A 36 15.94 -15.42 17.35
N PRO A 37 17.06 -15.98 16.85
CA PRO A 37 18.32 -15.24 16.72
C PRO A 37 18.25 -14.04 15.77
N ASP A 38 17.34 -14.05 14.79
CA ASP A 38 17.15 -12.97 13.83
C ASP A 38 16.34 -11.80 14.42
N LEU A 39 15.67 -12.01 15.56
CA LEU A 39 14.85 -11.00 16.26
C LEU A 39 15.67 -10.12 17.22
N GLU A 40 16.79 -10.63 17.74
CA GLU A 40 17.68 -9.90 18.68
C GLU A 40 18.45 -8.79 17.97
N GLY A 41 17.79 -7.66 17.72
CA GLY A 41 18.38 -6.45 17.15
C GLY A 41 17.48 -5.70 16.19
N ALA A 42 16.40 -6.33 15.71
CA ALA A 42 15.47 -5.71 14.80
C ALA A 42 14.34 -5.01 15.59
N ASN A 43 14.42 -3.69 15.65
CA ASN A 43 13.43 -2.83 16.32
C ASN A 43 12.16 -2.68 15.45
N PHE A 44 11.35 -3.74 15.37
CA PHE A 44 10.16 -3.80 14.50
C PHE A 44 9.00 -2.90 14.95
N THR A 45 9.06 -2.37 16.17
CA THR A 45 7.97 -1.60 16.80
C THR A 45 8.07 -0.09 16.61
N ASN A 46 9.05 0.40 15.86
CA ASN A 46 9.41 1.82 15.96
C ASN A 46 8.60 2.74 15.04
N LEU A 47 8.43 3.98 15.50
CA LEU A 47 7.81 5.12 14.79
C LEU A 47 8.32 5.29 13.34
N GLU A 48 9.53 4.80 13.06
CA GLU A 48 10.18 4.75 11.76
C GLU A 48 9.40 3.91 10.73
N ASN A 49 8.80 2.78 11.13
CA ASN A 49 7.96 1.97 10.22
C ASN A 49 6.67 2.71 9.85
N ARG A 50 6.10 3.46 10.79
CA ARG A 50 4.97 4.38 10.54
C ARG A 50 5.36 5.56 9.65
N ALA A 51 6.62 6.01 9.70
CA ALA A 51 7.10 7.12 8.88
C ALA A 51 7.39 6.71 7.42
N VAL A 52 7.78 5.46 7.19
CA VAL A 52 8.12 4.92 5.85
C VAL A 52 6.91 4.22 5.19
N GLY A 53 5.82 3.98 5.93
CA GLY A 53 4.61 3.33 5.40
C GLY A 53 4.76 1.82 5.24
N ILE A 54 5.55 1.18 6.10
CA ILE A 54 5.71 -0.28 6.14
C ILE A 54 4.92 -0.77 7.36
N GLY A 55 3.79 -1.43 7.12
CA GLY A 55 2.94 -1.97 8.19
C GLY A 55 3.48 -3.32 8.59
N LEU A 56 4.10 -3.40 9.75
CA LEU A 56 4.52 -4.66 10.35
C LEU A 56 3.53 -5.00 11.46
N GLU A 57 2.82 -6.11 11.30
CA GLU A 57 2.06 -6.73 12.38
C GLU A 57 2.74 -8.05 12.74
N THR A 58 3.21 -8.15 13.98
CA THR A 58 3.76 -9.40 14.54
C THR A 58 2.58 -10.28 14.98
N TYR A 59 2.49 -11.48 14.43
CA TYR A 59 1.57 -12.50 14.94
C TYR A 59 2.36 -13.70 15.47
N GLU A 60 2.07 -14.10 16.70
CA GLU A 60 2.53 -15.38 17.25
C GLU A 60 1.52 -16.45 16.84
N GLU A 61 1.85 -17.26 15.83
CA GLU A 61 1.09 -18.49 15.58
C GLU A 61 1.51 -19.51 16.65
N ALA A 62 0.61 -19.81 17.59
CA ALA A 62 0.82 -20.85 18.59
C ALA A 62 0.77 -22.25 17.93
N ASN A 63 1.83 -22.63 17.24
CA ASN A 63 2.00 -23.98 16.71
C ASN A 63 2.78 -24.86 17.70
N SER A 64 2.27 -26.06 17.92
CA SER A 64 2.74 -27.02 18.92
C SER A 64 4.18 -27.48 18.62
N GLY A 65 5.18 -26.74 19.10
CA GLY A 65 6.59 -27.17 19.18
C GLY A 65 7.64 -26.19 18.67
N ASN A 66 7.24 -25.07 18.06
CA ASN A 66 8.14 -24.09 17.47
C ASN A 66 7.46 -22.71 17.49
N ASN A 67 7.99 -21.81 18.30
CA ASN A 67 7.59 -20.40 18.40
C ASN A 67 8.11 -19.62 17.18
N GLU A 68 7.59 -19.93 16.00
CA GLU A 68 7.88 -19.17 14.79
C GLU A 68 7.09 -17.86 14.84
N THR A 69 7.79 -16.75 15.05
CA THR A 69 7.18 -15.42 14.96
C THR A 69 7.03 -15.09 13.48
N VAL A 70 5.81 -15.03 12.98
CA VAL A 70 5.55 -14.67 11.59
C VAL A 70 5.36 -13.15 11.53
N LEU A 71 6.26 -12.47 10.82
CA LEU A 71 6.08 -11.06 10.49
C LEU A 71 5.13 -10.96 9.31
N LYS A 72 4.00 -10.28 9.53
CA LYS A 72 3.05 -9.96 8.50
C LYS A 72 3.32 -8.54 8.02
N VAL A 73 3.81 -8.41 6.78
CA VAL A 73 4.05 -7.10 6.15
C VAL A 73 2.83 -6.74 5.31
N HIS A 74 2.16 -5.65 5.66
CA HIS A 74 1.12 -5.06 4.83
C HIS A 74 1.79 -4.11 3.83
N VAL A 75 1.94 -4.55 2.58
CA VAL A 75 2.68 -3.83 1.52
C VAL A 75 2.12 -2.43 1.24
N ASP A 76 0.81 -2.24 1.41
CA ASP A 76 0.09 -0.98 1.20
C ASP A 76 -0.22 -0.23 2.50
N ALA A 77 0.56 -0.49 3.55
CA ALA A 77 0.41 0.26 4.78
C ALA A 77 0.66 1.75 4.54
N ARG A 78 0.00 2.58 5.34
CA ARG A 78 -0.04 4.03 5.11
C ARG A 78 0.56 4.78 6.28
N ASP A 79 1.37 5.79 5.98
CA ASP A 79 1.84 6.75 6.97
C ASP A 79 0.73 7.74 7.38
N ILE A 80 1.07 8.72 8.23
CA ILE A 80 0.11 9.75 8.69
C ILE A 80 -0.43 10.66 7.57
N LEU A 81 0.22 10.67 6.41
CA LEU A 81 -0.20 11.41 5.22
C LEU A 81 -0.93 10.50 4.22
N GLY A 82 -1.17 9.23 4.56
CA GLY A 82 -1.82 8.26 3.68
C GLY A 82 -0.89 7.65 2.65
N ARG A 83 0.43 7.91 2.72
CA ARG A 83 1.42 7.45 1.74
C ARG A 83 1.87 6.03 2.05
N THR A 84 2.01 5.23 1.01
CA THR A 84 2.58 3.88 1.08
C THR A 84 4.09 3.89 0.86
N ALA A 85 4.76 2.76 1.14
CA ALA A 85 6.17 2.59 0.79
C ALA A 85 6.47 2.86 -0.70
N LEU A 86 5.49 2.62 -1.60
CA LEU A 86 5.65 2.90 -3.04
C LEU A 86 5.68 4.40 -3.35
N HIS A 87 4.99 5.24 -2.56
CA HIS A 87 5.12 6.70 -2.65
C HIS A 87 6.52 7.15 -2.25
N SER A 88 7.06 6.61 -1.15
CA SER A 88 8.41 6.90 -0.70
C SER A 88 9.45 6.53 -1.77
N ALA A 89 9.34 5.34 -2.36
CA ALA A 89 10.20 4.89 -3.44
C ALA A 89 10.08 5.80 -4.69
N ALA A 90 8.86 6.23 -5.03
CA ALA A 90 8.61 7.14 -6.14
C ALA A 90 9.23 8.53 -5.92
N ASN A 91 9.16 9.05 -4.69
CA ASN A 91 9.70 10.36 -4.32
C ASN A 91 11.22 10.44 -4.51
N ILE A 92 11.93 9.38 -4.14
CA ILE A 92 13.40 9.31 -4.28
C ILE A 92 13.84 8.72 -5.63
N GLY A 93 12.95 8.03 -6.35
CA GLY A 93 13.23 7.35 -7.61
C GLY A 93 13.90 5.98 -7.46
N ASP A 94 13.69 5.28 -6.34
CA ASP A 94 14.30 3.96 -6.09
C ASP A 94 13.55 2.86 -6.85
N VAL A 95 13.99 2.63 -8.08
CA VAL A 95 13.40 1.64 -8.98
C VAL A 95 13.52 0.21 -8.46
N SER A 96 14.56 -0.11 -7.68
CA SER A 96 14.75 -1.45 -7.11
C SER A 96 13.69 -1.73 -6.06
N MET A 97 13.48 -0.79 -5.13
CA MET A 97 12.43 -0.88 -4.13
C MET A 97 11.04 -0.86 -4.77
N GLY A 98 10.81 0.01 -5.75
CA GLY A 98 9.53 0.05 -6.48
C GLY A 98 9.21 -1.29 -7.15
N ARG A 99 10.19 -1.95 -7.78
CA ARG A 99 10.00 -3.30 -8.34
C ARG A 99 9.67 -4.33 -7.29
N LEU A 100 10.39 -4.32 -6.16
CA LEU A 100 10.14 -5.26 -5.07
C LEU A 100 8.69 -5.13 -4.57
N LEU A 101 8.26 -3.90 -4.26
CA LEU A 101 6.91 -3.62 -3.78
C LEU A 101 5.84 -4.07 -4.78
N LEU A 102 5.99 -3.74 -6.06
CA LEU A 102 5.03 -4.15 -7.10
C LEU A 102 5.00 -5.65 -7.35
N ASN A 103 6.14 -6.33 -7.24
CA ASN A 103 6.19 -7.80 -7.33
C ASN A 103 5.48 -8.47 -6.15
N HIS A 104 5.33 -7.77 -5.03
CA HIS A 104 4.55 -8.18 -3.86
C HIS A 104 3.16 -7.52 -3.82
N HIS A 105 2.60 -7.19 -4.99
CA HIS A 105 1.22 -6.73 -5.13
C HIS A 105 0.89 -5.39 -4.44
N ALA A 106 1.87 -4.52 -4.24
CA ALA A 106 1.58 -3.12 -3.87
C ALA A 106 0.62 -2.47 -4.86
N ASP A 107 -0.34 -1.70 -4.36
CA ASP A 107 -1.24 -0.91 -5.19
C ASP A 107 -0.45 0.20 -5.92
N ILE A 108 -0.21 -0.04 -7.21
CA ILE A 108 0.52 0.88 -8.10
C ILE A 108 -0.16 2.25 -8.22
N ASN A 109 -1.47 2.30 -7.99
CA ASN A 109 -2.32 3.49 -8.10
C ASN A 109 -2.79 4.00 -6.74
N ALA A 110 -2.14 3.57 -5.65
CA ALA A 110 -2.46 4.01 -4.29
C ALA A 110 -2.50 5.54 -4.24
N ARG A 111 -3.50 6.09 -3.54
CA ARG A 111 -3.69 7.54 -3.36
C ARG A 111 -3.43 7.93 -1.91
N ASP A 112 -2.58 8.93 -1.70
CA ASP A 112 -2.42 9.54 -0.38
C ASP A 112 -3.59 10.46 -0.01
N HIS A 113 -3.51 11.17 1.13
CA HIS A 113 -4.57 12.07 1.60
C HIS A 113 -4.82 13.28 0.68
N ASP A 114 -3.88 13.64 -0.19
CA ASP A 114 -4.04 14.70 -1.19
C ASP A 114 -4.46 14.14 -2.56
N GLY A 115 -4.65 12.82 -2.65
CA GLY A 115 -4.98 12.15 -3.89
C GLY A 115 -3.79 11.98 -4.82
N ILE A 116 -2.58 12.14 -4.32
CA ILE A 116 -1.34 11.95 -5.08
C ILE A 116 -1.10 10.45 -5.24
N THR A 117 -0.75 10.03 -6.45
CA THR A 117 -0.30 8.66 -6.74
C THR A 117 1.23 8.57 -6.79
N PRO A 118 1.83 7.37 -6.68
CA PRO A 118 3.26 7.18 -6.91
C PRO A 118 3.72 7.74 -8.27
N LEU A 119 2.90 7.59 -9.33
CA LEU A 119 3.22 8.11 -10.65
C LEU A 119 3.21 9.64 -10.69
N TYR A 120 2.22 10.30 -10.06
CA TYR A 120 2.19 11.75 -9.94
C TYR A 120 3.45 12.26 -9.24
N LEU A 121 3.80 11.64 -8.10
CA LEU A 121 4.94 12.06 -7.30
C LEU A 121 6.26 11.88 -8.06
N ALA A 122 6.45 10.74 -8.72
CA ALA A 122 7.63 10.50 -9.56
C ALA A 122 7.74 11.51 -10.72
N ALA A 123 6.62 11.91 -11.33
CA ALA A 123 6.59 12.93 -12.39
C ALA A 123 6.88 14.35 -11.85
N ASN A 124 6.37 14.68 -10.67
CA ASN A 124 6.65 15.93 -9.96
C ASN A 124 8.13 16.04 -9.56
N GLU A 125 8.77 14.93 -9.19
CA GLU A 125 10.17 14.90 -8.74
C GLU A 125 11.17 14.59 -9.86
N SER A 126 10.72 14.57 -11.12
CA SER A 126 11.51 14.24 -12.32
C SER A 126 12.22 12.88 -12.25
N LYS A 127 11.61 11.86 -11.65
CA LYS A 127 12.18 10.51 -11.53
C LYS A 127 11.89 9.66 -12.77
N GLU A 128 12.51 10.02 -13.89
CA GLU A 128 12.27 9.45 -15.23
C GLU A 128 12.29 7.92 -15.26
N SER A 129 13.30 7.29 -14.67
CA SER A 129 13.43 5.82 -14.63
C SER A 129 12.31 5.16 -13.83
N PHE A 130 11.82 5.82 -12.78
CA PHE A 130 10.71 5.34 -11.96
C PHE A 130 9.37 5.53 -12.69
N VAL A 131 9.15 6.69 -13.32
CA VAL A 131 8.00 6.96 -14.20
C VAL A 131 7.91 5.89 -15.28
N LYS A 132 9.02 5.61 -15.99
CA LYS A 132 9.06 4.57 -17.02
C LYS A 132 8.74 3.19 -16.47
N MET A 133 9.24 2.84 -15.28
CA MET A 133 8.92 1.57 -14.62
C MET A 133 7.43 1.46 -14.31
N LEU A 134 6.83 2.50 -13.73
CA LEU A 134 5.40 2.51 -13.39
C LEU A 134 4.52 2.39 -14.63
N LEU A 135 4.82 3.15 -15.70
CA LEU A 135 4.09 3.08 -16.97
C LEU A 135 4.20 1.69 -17.62
N ASN A 136 5.38 1.06 -17.57
CA ASN A 136 5.57 -0.32 -18.03
C ASN A 136 4.82 -1.36 -17.18
N ARG A 137 4.37 -0.98 -15.98
CA ARG A 137 3.53 -1.78 -15.08
C ARG A 137 2.06 -1.33 -15.12
N GLU A 138 1.67 -0.58 -16.16
CA GLU A 138 0.31 -0.14 -16.41
C GLU A 138 -0.27 0.76 -15.30
N ALA A 139 0.59 1.55 -14.64
CA ALA A 139 0.13 2.62 -13.74
C ALA A 139 -0.82 3.59 -14.49
N ASP A 140 -1.94 3.94 -13.85
CA ASP A 140 -2.94 4.80 -14.46
C ASP A 140 -2.51 6.28 -14.38
N TYR A 141 -1.96 6.76 -15.49
CA TYR A 141 -1.51 8.14 -15.66
C TYR A 141 -2.65 9.17 -15.73
N ARG A 142 -3.92 8.73 -15.74
CA ARG A 142 -5.09 9.61 -15.84
C ARG A 142 -5.61 10.04 -14.48
N ILE A 143 -5.11 9.41 -13.41
CA ILE A 143 -5.55 9.68 -12.05
C ILE A 143 -5.06 11.08 -11.61
N PRO A 144 -5.96 12.03 -11.31
CA PRO A 144 -5.59 13.37 -10.88
C PRO A 144 -5.35 13.45 -9.36
N ARG A 145 -4.56 14.43 -8.93
CA ARG A 145 -4.60 14.96 -7.56
C ARG A 145 -5.97 15.61 -7.30
N HIS A 146 -6.30 15.91 -6.04
CA HIS A 146 -7.56 16.57 -5.66
C HIS A 146 -7.85 17.90 -6.36
N ASP A 147 -6.83 18.62 -6.84
CA ASP A 147 -6.95 19.86 -7.61
C ASP A 147 -7.12 19.62 -9.13
N GLY A 148 -7.25 18.38 -9.58
CA GLY A 148 -7.41 18.02 -10.99
C GLY A 148 -6.09 17.86 -11.76
N TRP A 149 -4.94 18.08 -11.12
CA TRP A 149 -3.66 17.97 -11.80
C TRP A 149 -3.28 16.50 -12.03
N THR A 150 -2.96 16.16 -13.27
CA THR A 150 -2.48 14.82 -13.66
C THR A 150 -0.95 14.79 -13.63
N PRO A 151 -0.32 13.59 -13.65
CA PRO A 151 1.12 13.46 -13.84
C PRO A 151 1.66 14.24 -15.06
N LEU A 152 0.87 14.38 -16.13
CA LEU A 152 1.25 15.16 -17.31
C LEU A 152 1.19 16.67 -17.05
N HIS A 153 0.17 17.16 -16.33
CA HIS A 153 0.09 18.58 -15.94
C HIS A 153 1.30 19.00 -15.11
N VAL A 154 1.62 18.24 -14.06
CA VAL A 154 2.71 18.58 -13.14
C VAL A 154 4.08 18.52 -13.82
N SER A 155 4.36 17.46 -14.61
CA SER A 155 5.64 17.37 -15.35
C SER A 155 5.79 18.46 -16.41
N SER A 156 4.70 18.90 -17.05
CA SER A 156 4.72 20.01 -18.01
C SER A 156 4.98 21.34 -17.31
N ALA A 157 4.29 21.61 -16.19
CA ALA A 157 4.43 22.86 -15.44
C ALA A 157 5.86 23.09 -14.93
N PHE A 158 6.55 22.02 -14.50
CA PHE A 158 7.93 22.08 -14.02
C PHE A 158 8.97 21.79 -15.12
N SER A 159 8.56 21.68 -16.39
CA SER A 159 9.47 21.45 -17.54
C SER A 159 10.30 20.15 -17.45
N HIS A 160 9.75 19.08 -16.87
CA HIS A 160 10.37 17.75 -16.80
C HIS A 160 10.20 17.01 -18.14
N LEU A 161 10.97 17.44 -19.15
CA LEU A 161 10.79 17.06 -20.55
C LEU A 161 10.73 15.55 -20.79
N GLU A 162 11.61 14.76 -20.16
CA GLU A 162 11.61 13.31 -20.35
C GLU A 162 10.38 12.63 -19.71
N CYS A 163 9.92 13.11 -18.55
CA CYS A 163 8.67 12.64 -17.96
C CYS A 163 7.47 12.96 -18.86
N VAL A 164 7.43 14.17 -19.43
CA VAL A 164 6.39 14.57 -20.41
C VAL A 164 6.40 13.62 -21.61
N LYS A 165 7.57 13.36 -22.22
CA LYS A 165 7.70 12.43 -23.34
C LYS A 165 7.21 11.03 -22.99
N LEU A 166 7.62 10.50 -21.83
CA LEU A 166 7.21 9.17 -21.36
C LEU A 166 5.68 9.08 -21.21
N LEU A 167 5.06 10.08 -20.59
CA LEU A 167 3.61 10.14 -20.39
C LEU A 167 2.84 10.26 -21.71
N LEU A 168 3.28 11.15 -22.61
CA LEU A 168 2.66 11.28 -23.94
C LEU A 168 2.78 9.99 -24.76
N ASN A 169 3.93 9.31 -24.70
CA ASN A 169 4.13 8.02 -25.36
C ASN A 169 3.25 6.91 -24.79
N ALA A 170 2.88 6.99 -23.50
CA ALA A 170 1.92 6.08 -22.87
C ALA A 170 0.45 6.41 -23.23
N GLY A 171 0.21 7.51 -23.97
CA GLY A 171 -1.12 7.94 -24.39
C GLY A 171 -1.77 8.98 -23.46
N ALA A 172 -1.02 9.54 -22.50
CA ALA A 172 -1.51 10.67 -21.73
C ALA A 172 -1.80 11.85 -22.67
N ASN A 173 -2.94 12.50 -22.48
CA ASN A 173 -3.31 13.68 -23.24
C ASN A 173 -3.41 14.89 -22.31
N ALA A 174 -2.99 16.05 -22.80
CA ALA A 174 -2.99 17.30 -22.05
C ALA A 174 -4.41 17.87 -21.83
N LEU A 175 -5.44 17.25 -22.40
CA LEU A 175 -6.83 17.69 -22.31
C LEU A 175 -7.66 16.88 -21.31
N SER A 176 -7.04 15.91 -20.62
CA SER A 176 -7.78 14.84 -19.97
C SER A 176 -8.53 15.29 -18.72
N GLN A 177 -8.14 16.40 -18.09
CA GLN A 177 -8.98 17.13 -17.12
C GLN A 177 -8.61 18.61 -17.02
N ASP A 178 -9.14 19.44 -17.92
CA ASP A 178 -9.46 20.84 -17.62
C ASP A 178 -10.90 20.87 -17.10
N LYS A 179 -11.08 20.72 -15.79
CA LYS A 179 -12.35 21.09 -15.15
C LYS A 179 -12.08 22.18 -14.13
N TYR A 180 -12.38 23.40 -14.59
CA TYR A 180 -12.56 24.67 -13.89
C TYR A 180 -11.33 25.54 -13.68
#